data_AF-A0A8S3YWF8-F1
#
_entry.id   AF-A0A8S3YWF8-F1
#
_cell.length_a   1.000
_cell.length_b   1.000
_cell.length_c   1.000
_cell.angle_alpha   90.00
_cell.angle_beta   90.00
_cell.angle_gamma   90.00
#
_symmetry.space_group_name_H-M   'P 1'
#
loop_
_entity.id
_entity.type
_entity.pdbx_description
1 polymer ?
#
loop_
_entity_poly.entity_id
_entity_poly.type
_entity_poly.pdbx_seq_one_letter_code
_entity_poly.pdbx_strand_id
1 'polypeptide(L)'
;VWLVDRVHYMGGSVRRDESIRLTHVVANVTHGTKYRYAVNMGKPIMCEDWISRMWSDRDDPDCHASQLKMAGYRMKPFYECCLCFLGFAKEEQKHMEELTIENGGSVAEQGAADLTHLVVDDQNVKEIPPDIPLPQYVVRGE
;
A
#
# COMPACT_ATOMS: atom_id res chain seq x y z
N VAL A 1 -1.78 7.72 23.64
CA VAL A 1 -3.22 8.01 23.48
C VAL A 1 -3.62 7.43 22.15
N TRP A 2 -4.46 6.40 22.17
CA TRP A 2 -4.59 5.45 21.07
C TRP A 2 -5.28 6.12 19.87
N LEU A 3 -4.95 5.71 18.64
CA LEU A 3 -5.53 6.27 17.40
C LEU A 3 -7.07 6.33 17.47
N VAL A 4 -7.67 5.31 18.09
CA VAL A 4 -9.11 5.20 18.34
C VAL A 4 -9.65 6.36 19.18
N ASP A 5 -8.96 6.72 20.26
CA ASP A 5 -9.37 7.82 21.15
C ASP A 5 -9.38 9.15 20.38
N ARG A 6 -8.35 9.40 19.57
CA ARG A 6 -8.28 10.61 18.72
C ARG A 6 -9.45 10.66 17.74
N VAL A 7 -9.77 9.54 17.09
CA VAL A 7 -10.94 9.47 16.19
C VAL A 7 -12.22 9.83 16.94
N HIS A 8 -12.42 9.32 18.15
CA HIS A 8 -13.60 9.63 18.95
C HIS A 8 -13.67 11.10 19.38
N TYR A 9 -12.56 11.68 19.85
CA TYR A 9 -12.50 13.09 20.22
C TYR A 9 -12.74 14.03 19.03
N MET A 10 -12.42 13.61 17.80
CA MET A 10 -12.74 14.33 16.57
C MET A 10 -14.14 14.00 16.00
N GLY A 11 -15.02 13.38 16.79
CA GLY A 11 -16.41 13.07 16.40
C GLY A 11 -16.58 11.86 15.47
N GLY A 12 -15.52 11.09 15.25
CA GLY A 12 -15.56 9.86 14.46
C GLY A 12 -15.98 8.61 15.24
N SER A 13 -16.19 7.52 14.52
CA SER A 13 -16.45 6.20 15.10
C SER A 13 -15.54 5.15 14.47
N VAL A 14 -15.04 4.22 15.29
CA VAL A 14 -14.22 3.09 14.84
C VAL A 14 -15.05 1.82 14.92
N ARG A 15 -15.01 1.01 13.87
CA ARG A 15 -15.78 -0.23 13.74
C ARG A 15 -14.85 -1.39 13.42
N ARG A 16 -15.21 -2.60 13.87
CA ARG A 16 -14.45 -3.82 13.60
C ARG A 16 -14.95 -4.57 12.37
N ASP A 17 -16.23 -4.40 12.04
CA ASP A 17 -16.96 -5.06 10.97
C ASP A 17 -16.77 -4.38 9.61
N GLU A 18 -16.81 -5.19 8.55
CA GLU A 18 -16.77 -4.76 7.15
C GLU A 18 -18.17 -4.26 6.73
N SER A 19 -18.45 -2.99 7.03
CA SER A 19 -19.75 -2.36 6.77
C SER A 19 -19.71 -1.38 5.61
N ILE A 20 -20.80 -1.30 4.84
CA ILE A 20 -20.98 -0.27 3.81
C ILE A 20 -20.89 1.17 4.38
N ARG A 21 -21.19 1.35 5.68
CA ARG A 21 -21.11 2.63 6.39
C ARG A 21 -19.68 3.08 6.68
N LEU A 22 -18.67 2.23 6.47
CA LEU A 22 -17.27 2.63 6.59
C LEU A 22 -16.97 3.75 5.59
N THR A 23 -16.39 4.84 6.07
CA THR A 23 -16.01 5.98 5.21
C THR A 23 -14.56 5.91 4.78
N HIS A 24 -13.67 5.45 5.67
CA HIS A 24 -12.24 5.29 5.45
C HIS A 24 -11.75 4.03 6.17
N VAL A 25 -10.75 3.38 5.61
CA VAL A 25 -10.01 2.29 6.27
C VAL A 25 -8.63 2.81 6.61
N VAL A 26 -8.17 2.51 7.82
CA VAL A 26 -6.81 2.86 8.26
C VAL A 26 -6.02 1.57 8.27
N ALA A 27 -4.93 1.54 7.52
CA ALA A 27 -4.11 0.35 7.34
C ALA A 27 -2.65 0.68 7.61
N ASN A 28 -1.91 -0.32 8.06
CA ASN A 28 -0.47 -0.33 8.17
C ASN A 28 0.16 -1.46 7.34
N VAL A 29 -0.67 -2.18 6.56
CA VAL A 29 -0.25 -3.23 5.65
C VAL A 29 -1.13 -3.18 4.40
N THR A 30 -0.53 -3.51 3.26
CA THR A 30 -1.19 -3.55 1.94
C THR A 30 -1.79 -4.91 1.60
N HIS A 31 -1.74 -5.85 2.54
CA HIS A 31 -2.27 -7.20 2.39
C HIS A 31 -3.33 -7.53 3.46
N GLY A 32 -4.10 -8.59 3.22
CA GLY A 32 -5.14 -9.07 4.13
C GLY A 32 -6.57 -8.77 3.69
N THR A 33 -7.54 -9.36 4.39
CA THR A 33 -8.95 -9.35 3.99
C THR A 33 -9.56 -7.95 4.03
N LYS A 34 -9.25 -7.16 5.06
CA LYS A 34 -9.79 -5.80 5.23
C LYS A 34 -9.26 -4.82 4.18
N TYR A 35 -7.97 -4.91 3.83
CA TYR A 35 -7.39 -4.11 2.77
C TYR A 35 -8.07 -4.44 1.44
N ARG A 36 -8.17 -5.72 1.09
CA ARG A 36 -8.85 -6.18 -0.14
C ARG A 36 -10.33 -5.80 -0.18
N TYR A 37 -11.05 -5.91 0.93
CA TYR A 37 -12.43 -5.43 1.05
C TYR A 37 -12.53 -3.93 0.74
N ALA A 38 -11.64 -3.12 1.33
CA ALA A 38 -11.62 -1.68 1.13
C ALA A 38 -11.36 -1.31 -0.34
N VAL A 39 -10.40 -1.98 -0.99
CA VAL A 39 -10.13 -1.83 -2.43
C VAL A 39 -11.37 -2.16 -3.25
N ASN A 40 -11.97 -3.34 -3.04
CA ASN A 40 -13.16 -3.79 -3.80
C ASN A 40 -14.37 -2.88 -3.63
N MET A 41 -14.52 -2.26 -2.46
CA MET A 41 -15.62 -1.34 -2.14
C MET A 41 -15.29 0.13 -2.48
N GLY A 42 -14.13 0.40 -3.08
CA GLY A 42 -13.68 1.77 -3.39
C GLY A 42 -13.54 2.67 -2.16
N LYS A 43 -13.31 2.08 -0.98
CA LYS A 43 -13.13 2.83 0.27
C LYS A 43 -11.71 3.39 0.32
N PRO A 44 -11.51 4.69 0.62
CA PRO A 44 -10.19 5.26 0.84
C PRO A 44 -9.43 4.49 1.92
N ILE A 45 -8.21 4.09 1.61
CA ILE A 45 -7.28 3.44 2.53
C ILE A 45 -6.22 4.45 2.91
N MET A 46 -6.14 4.79 4.19
CA MET A 46 -5.29 5.85 4.73
C MET A 46 -4.22 5.24 5.64
N CYS A 47 -3.03 5.86 5.68
CA CYS A 47 -2.03 5.54 6.70
C CYS A 47 -2.40 6.17 8.05
N GLU A 48 -1.76 5.72 9.14
CA GLU A 48 -2.02 6.27 10.48
C GLU A 48 -1.68 7.75 10.63
N ASP A 49 -0.72 8.26 9.84
CA ASP A 49 -0.34 9.67 9.82
C ASP A 49 -1.50 10.58 9.45
N TRP A 50 -2.49 10.07 8.71
CA TRP A 50 -3.73 10.78 8.44
C TRP A 50 -4.45 11.18 9.74
N ILE A 51 -4.59 10.25 10.69
CA ILE A 51 -5.24 10.54 11.97
C ILE A 51 -4.37 11.51 12.79
N SER A 52 -3.05 11.30 12.78
CA SER A 52 -2.12 12.20 13.47
C SER A 52 -2.20 13.62 12.92
N ARG A 53 -2.32 13.77 11.60
CA ARG A 53 -2.50 15.08 10.96
C ARG A 53 -3.84 15.71 11.30
N MET A 54 -4.94 14.96 11.17
CA MET A 54 -6.27 15.44 11.54
C MET A 54 -6.33 15.88 13.00
N TRP A 55 -5.63 15.18 13.89
CA TRP A 55 -5.55 15.54 15.30
C TRP A 55 -4.77 16.83 15.55
N SER A 56 -3.70 17.05 14.79
CA SER A 56 -2.92 18.31 14.84
C SER A 56 -3.79 19.51 14.44
N ASP A 57 -4.60 19.34 13.39
CA ASP A 57 -5.42 20.40 12.81
C ASP A 57 -6.86 20.38 13.35
N ARG A 58 -7.14 19.70 14.47
CA ARG A 58 -8.52 19.44 14.95
C ARG A 58 -9.31 20.70 15.34
N ASP A 59 -8.61 21.77 15.69
CA ASP A 59 -9.21 23.04 16.11
C ASP A 59 -9.47 23.97 14.90
N ASP A 60 -9.04 23.58 13.70
CA ASP A 60 -9.34 24.27 12.44
C ASP A 60 -10.75 23.85 11.94
N PRO A 61 -11.74 24.75 11.91
CA PRO A 61 -13.11 24.42 11.49
C PRO A 61 -13.19 24.02 10.01
N ASP A 62 -12.22 24.42 9.19
CA ASP A 62 -12.15 24.06 7.78
C ASP A 62 -11.41 22.73 7.57
N CYS A 63 -10.95 22.05 8.61
CA CYS A 63 -10.28 20.77 8.49
C CYS A 63 -11.28 19.61 8.48
N HIS A 64 -11.34 18.87 7.37
CA HIS A 64 -12.19 17.69 7.24
C HIS A 64 -11.42 16.49 6.68
N ALA A 65 -11.74 15.32 7.23
CA ALA A 65 -11.04 14.07 6.95
C ALA A 65 -11.13 13.63 5.47
N SER A 66 -12.19 14.05 4.76
CA SER A 66 -12.46 13.74 3.35
C SER A 66 -11.91 14.76 2.34
N GLN A 67 -11.18 15.78 2.78
CA GLN A 67 -10.66 16.81 1.87
C GLN A 67 -9.60 16.26 0.92
N LEU A 68 -9.49 16.88 -0.26
CA LEU A 68 -8.47 16.54 -1.25
C LEU A 68 -7.04 16.65 -0.71
N LYS A 69 -6.77 17.61 0.21
CA LYS A 69 -5.46 17.73 0.88
C LYS A 69 -5.06 16.47 1.66
N MET A 70 -6.02 15.61 2.02
CA MET A 70 -5.75 14.35 2.72
C MET A 70 -5.31 13.22 1.76
N ALA A 71 -5.40 13.42 0.44
CA ALA A 71 -4.99 12.41 -0.55
C ALA A 71 -3.52 11.97 -0.40
N GLY A 72 -2.65 12.84 0.11
CA GLY A 72 -1.24 12.52 0.37
C GLY A 72 -1.03 11.50 1.50
N TYR A 73 -2.05 11.26 2.33
CA TYR A 73 -2.02 10.25 3.39
C TYR A 73 -2.70 8.93 2.96
N ARG A 74 -3.03 8.79 1.68
CA ARG A 74 -3.47 7.49 1.17
C ARG A 74 -2.34 6.50 1.28
N MET A 75 -2.68 5.28 1.69
CA MET A 75 -1.73 4.17 1.68
C MET A 75 -1.28 3.96 0.24
N LYS A 76 0.03 4.04 0.03
CA LYS A 76 0.61 3.80 -1.28
C LYS A 76 0.54 2.30 -1.62
N PRO A 77 0.32 1.93 -2.90
CA PRO A 77 0.10 0.54 -3.29
C PRO A 77 1.25 -0.42 -2.91
N PHE A 78 2.49 0.08 -2.95
CA PHE A 78 3.68 -0.72 -2.67
C PHE A 78 4.28 -0.43 -1.29
N TYR A 79 3.49 0.11 -0.36
CA TYR A 79 3.94 0.29 1.02
C TYR A 79 4.42 -1.05 1.60
N GLU A 80 5.66 -1.07 2.09
CA GLU A 80 6.40 -2.26 2.56
C GLU A 80 6.61 -3.37 1.53
N CYS A 81 6.42 -3.07 0.23
CA CYS A 81 6.81 -3.97 -0.83
C CYS A 81 8.26 -3.72 -1.25
N CYS A 82 9.02 -4.81 -1.36
CA CYS A 82 10.34 -4.85 -1.98
C CYS A 82 10.22 -5.74 -3.22
N LEU A 83 10.39 -5.14 -4.41
CA LEU A 83 10.17 -5.78 -5.70
C LEU A 83 11.49 -6.13 -6.38
N CYS A 84 11.52 -7.24 -7.09
CA CYS A 84 12.55 -7.59 -8.06
C CYS A 84 11.86 -7.98 -9.38
N PHE A 85 12.52 -7.73 -10.50
CA PHE A 85 11.96 -7.91 -11.84
C PHE A 85 12.79 -8.92 -12.64
N LEU A 86 12.12 -9.83 -13.34
CA LEU A 86 12.74 -10.86 -14.15
C LEU A 86 12.10 -10.96 -15.52
N GLY A 87 12.92 -10.90 -16.58
CA GLY A 87 12.47 -11.11 -17.96
C GLY A 87 12.15 -9.86 -18.76
N PHE A 88 12.26 -8.68 -18.16
CA PHE A 88 11.94 -7.39 -18.81
C PHE A 88 13.15 -6.81 -19.55
N ALA A 89 12.88 -5.98 -20.57
CA ALA A 89 13.93 -5.18 -21.21
C ALA A 89 14.51 -4.17 -20.20
N LYS A 90 15.78 -3.76 -20.37
CA LYS A 90 16.47 -2.89 -19.40
C LYS A 90 15.73 -1.56 -19.18
N GLU A 91 15.26 -0.96 -20.25
CA GLU A 91 14.53 0.31 -20.23
C GLU A 91 13.17 0.16 -19.53
N GLU A 92 12.49 -0.94 -19.78
CA GLU A 92 11.20 -1.27 -19.16
C GLU A 92 11.36 -1.55 -17.67
N GLN A 93 12.32 -2.42 -17.30
CA GLN A 93 12.66 -2.70 -15.91
C GLN A 93 12.98 -1.41 -15.16
N LYS A 94 13.83 -0.55 -15.72
CA LYS A 94 14.16 0.74 -15.10
C LYS A 94 12.91 1.59 -14.85
N HIS A 95 11.98 1.63 -15.80
CA HIS A 95 10.72 2.36 -15.63
C HIS A 95 9.85 1.74 -14.53
N MET A 96 9.77 0.41 -14.44
CA MET A 96 9.05 -0.30 -13.38
C MET A 96 9.66 -0.04 -11.99
N GLU A 97 10.98 0.03 -11.90
CA GLU A 97 11.70 0.39 -10.67
C GLU A 97 11.38 1.81 -10.21
N GLU A 98 11.38 2.78 -11.15
CA GLU A 98 10.98 4.17 -10.89
C GLU A 98 9.54 4.24 -10.36
N LEU A 99 8.59 3.59 -11.04
CA LEU A 99 7.19 3.51 -10.62
C LEU A 99 7.02 2.86 -9.24
N THR A 100 7.84 1.86 -8.92
CA THR A 100 7.82 1.17 -7.62
C THR A 100 8.15 2.15 -6.50
N ILE A 101 9.21 2.92 -6.67
CA ILE A 101 9.67 3.91 -5.69
C ILE A 101 8.65 5.05 -5.57
N GLU A 102 8.13 5.56 -6.68
CA GLU A 102 7.08 6.60 -6.68
C GLU A 102 5.83 6.16 -5.90
N ASN A 103 5.47 4.88 -6.04
CA ASN A 103 4.35 4.25 -5.35
C ASN A 103 4.71 3.62 -4.00
N GLY A 104 5.82 4.05 -3.39
CA GLY A 104 6.13 3.81 -1.98
C GLY A 104 6.73 2.45 -1.66
N GLY A 105 7.17 1.72 -2.68
CA GLY A 105 7.94 0.50 -2.53
C GLY A 105 9.44 0.73 -2.60
N SER A 106 10.17 -0.38 -2.56
CA SER A 106 11.61 -0.47 -2.77
C SER A 106 11.91 -1.53 -3.83
N VAL A 107 13.13 -1.47 -4.37
CA VAL A 107 13.64 -2.45 -5.33
C VAL A 107 14.88 -3.07 -4.74
N ALA A 108 15.04 -4.38 -4.91
CA ALA A 108 16.26 -5.08 -4.54
C ALA A 108 16.68 -6.10 -5.61
N GLU A 109 17.93 -6.53 -5.50
CA GLU A 109 18.45 -7.62 -6.32
C GLU A 109 17.83 -8.96 -5.92
N GLN A 110 17.87 -9.91 -6.85
CA GLN A 110 17.36 -11.26 -6.63
C GLN A 110 18.06 -11.93 -5.44
N GLY A 111 17.27 -12.49 -4.52
CA GLY A 111 17.79 -13.19 -3.34
C GLY A 111 18.10 -12.28 -2.14
N ALA A 112 17.78 -10.98 -2.21
CA ALA A 112 17.80 -10.11 -1.04
C ALA A 112 16.86 -10.63 0.06
N ALA A 113 17.29 -10.51 1.32
CA ALA A 113 16.58 -11.10 2.47
C ALA A 113 15.21 -10.43 2.76
N ASP A 114 15.07 -9.17 2.37
CA ASP A 114 13.87 -8.34 2.50
C ASP A 114 12.98 -8.37 1.24
N LEU A 115 13.36 -9.12 0.21
CA LEU A 115 12.59 -9.23 -1.03
C LEU A 115 11.22 -9.84 -0.75
N THR A 116 10.15 -9.11 -1.08
CA THR A 116 8.78 -9.58 -0.85
C THR A 116 8.12 -10.11 -2.12
N HIS A 117 8.44 -9.55 -3.29
CA HIS A 117 7.85 -9.95 -4.55
C HIS A 117 8.88 -10.11 -5.67
N LEU A 118 8.71 -11.15 -6.49
CA LEU A 118 9.36 -11.32 -7.78
C LEU A 118 8.29 -11.13 -8.87
N VAL A 119 8.46 -10.09 -9.68
CA VAL A 119 7.62 -9.79 -10.83
C VAL A 119 8.27 -10.41 -12.07
N VAL A 120 7.51 -11.23 -12.80
CA VAL A 120 8.02 -12.00 -13.94
C VAL A 120 7.28 -11.63 -15.20
N ASP A 121 8.02 -11.39 -16.28
CA ASP A 121 7.48 -11.33 -17.64
C ASP A 121 7.25 -12.76 -18.15
N ASP A 122 5.99 -13.18 -18.19
CA ASP A 122 5.59 -14.53 -18.59
C ASP A 122 5.67 -14.77 -20.11
N GLN A 123 5.88 -13.72 -20.91
CA GLN A 123 6.14 -13.85 -22.35
C GLN A 123 7.60 -14.21 -22.61
N ASN A 124 8.51 -13.63 -21.82
CA ASN A 124 9.95 -13.81 -21.97
C ASN A 124 10.52 -14.91 -21.06
N VAL A 125 9.85 -15.24 -19.96
CA VAL A 125 10.30 -16.25 -18.97
C VAL A 125 9.31 -17.41 -18.92
N LYS A 126 9.68 -18.53 -19.53
CA LYS A 126 8.87 -19.75 -19.50
C LYS A 126 8.93 -20.49 -18.17
N GLU A 127 10.11 -20.49 -17.56
CA GLU A 127 10.38 -21.13 -16.27
C GLU A 127 11.37 -20.27 -15.50
N ILE A 128 11.14 -20.12 -14.19
CA ILE A 128 12.06 -19.41 -13.30
C ILE A 128 13.25 -20.32 -13.01
N PRO A 129 14.50 -19.85 -13.14
CA PRO A 129 15.68 -20.65 -12.82
C PRO A 129 15.61 -21.25 -11.40
N PRO A 130 15.86 -22.56 -11.24
CA PRO A 130 15.64 -23.27 -9.97
C PRO A 130 16.65 -22.93 -8.86
N ASP A 131 17.75 -22.28 -9.21
CA ASP A 131 18.83 -21.83 -8.33
C ASP A 131 18.53 -20.48 -7.66
N ILE A 132 17.43 -19.83 -8.05
CA ILE A 132 17.05 -18.53 -7.54
C ILE A 132 16.22 -18.68 -6.24
N PRO A 133 16.63 -18.05 -5.13
CA PRO A 133 15.78 -17.95 -3.95
C PRO A 133 14.51 -17.18 -4.28
N LEU A 134 13.35 -17.80 -4.07
CA LEU A 134 12.06 -17.19 -4.33
C LEU A 134 11.56 -16.43 -3.10
N PRO A 135 11.04 -15.19 -3.28
CA PRO A 135 10.39 -14.46 -2.20
C PRO A 135 8.99 -15.03 -1.91
N GLN A 136 8.30 -14.44 -0.94
CA GLN A 136 6.95 -14.85 -0.56
C GLN A 136 5.96 -14.82 -1.73
N TYR A 137 6.08 -13.83 -2.62
CA TYR A 137 5.15 -13.63 -3.73
C TYR A 137 5.88 -13.68 -5.07
N VAL A 138 5.41 -14.53 -5.97
CA VAL A 138 5.84 -14.55 -7.37
C VAL A 138 4.62 -14.17 -8.21
N VAL A 139 4.71 -13.06 -8.93
CA VAL A 139 3.59 -12.44 -9.63
C VAL A 139 3.96 -12.15 -11.08
N ARG A 140 2.95 -12.02 -11.94
CA ARG A 140 3.13 -11.70 -13.36
C ARG A 140 3.10 -10.19 -13.57
N GLY A 141 3.82 -9.71 -14.58
CA GLY A 141 3.86 -8.29 -14.96
C GLY A 141 2.65 -7.77 -15.75
N GLU A 142 1.50 -8.45 -15.69
CA GLU A 142 0.27 -8.12 -16.44
C GLU A 142 -0.37 -6.79 -16.00
#